data_AF-A0A973B3L6-F1
#
_entry.id   AF-A0A973B3L6-F1
#
_cell.length_a   1.000
_cell.length_b   1.000
_cell.length_c   1.000
_cell.angle_alpha   90.00
_cell.angle_beta   90.00
_cell.angle_gamma   90.00
#
_symmetry.space_group_name_H-M   'P 1'
#
loop_
_entity.id
_entity.type
_entity.pdbx_description
1 polymer ?
#
loop_
_entity_poly.entity_id
_entity_poly.type
_entity_poly.pdbx_seq_one_letter_code
_entity_poly.pdbx_strand_id
1 'polypeptide(L)'
;MNRRNFAQVGATVIGLSPFMGFANSKKALPQKPAWILDLIRLNDKQISDNPNPQIIDSQSSDLGAIRDGDGIPNALSTGGYISLWAISVSCPESIYYASSNLLQSIEKGAQYLTKAQHSDGTID
;
A
#
# COMPACT_ATOMS: atom_id res chain seq x y z
N MET A 1 13.93 -42.75 25.87
CA MET A 1 12.80 -41.90 25.46
C MET A 1 11.94 -42.65 24.44
N ASN A 2 10.64 -42.82 24.71
CA ASN A 2 9.75 -43.57 23.81
C ASN A 2 9.26 -42.65 22.68
N ARG A 3 9.78 -42.85 21.47
CA ARG A 3 9.51 -42.00 20.29
C ARG A 3 8.02 -41.91 19.95
N ARG A 4 7.25 -42.96 20.23
CA ARG A 4 5.80 -42.99 19.99
C ARG A 4 5.03 -42.07 20.93
N ASN A 5 5.42 -42.05 22.20
CA ASN A 5 4.79 -41.18 23.20
C ASN A 5 5.09 -39.69 22.91
N PHE A 6 6.32 -39.38 22.53
CA PHE A 6 6.70 -38.02 22.12
C PHE A 6 5.88 -37.50 20.93
N ALA A 7 5.70 -38.31 19.89
CA ALA A 7 4.92 -37.93 18.70
C ALA A 7 3.43 -37.75 19.02
N GLN A 8 2.84 -38.61 19.85
CA GLN A 8 1.44 -38.52 20.26
C GLN A 8 1.17 -37.25 21.07
N VAL A 9 1.98 -36.98 22.08
CA VAL A 9 1.84 -35.78 22.92
C VAL A 9 2.01 -34.50 22.08
N GLY A 10 3.01 -34.45 21.19
CA GLY A 10 3.22 -33.32 20.31
C GLY A 10 2.04 -33.04 19.37
N ALA A 11 1.48 -34.10 18.76
CA ALA A 11 0.32 -33.98 17.87
C ALA A 11 -0.94 -33.50 18.61
N THR A 12 -1.18 -33.99 19.83
CA THR A 12 -2.32 -33.56 20.66
C THR A 12 -2.23 -32.09 21.05
N VAL A 13 -1.04 -31.60 21.44
CA VAL A 13 -0.84 -30.19 21.82
C VAL A 13 -1.07 -29.25 20.63
N ILE A 14 -0.55 -29.60 19.44
CA ILE A 14 -0.74 -28.78 18.23
C ILE A 14 -2.20 -28.81 17.78
N GLY A 15 -2.86 -29.96 17.81
CA GLY A 15 -4.26 -30.12 17.41
C GLY A 15 -5.26 -29.36 18.29
N LEU A 16 -4.93 -29.12 19.56
CA LEU A 16 -5.75 -28.34 20.50
C LEU A 16 -5.44 -26.84 20.49
N SER A 17 -4.34 -26.42 19.85
CA SER A 17 -3.96 -25.00 19.76
C SER A 17 -5.02 -24.07 19.12
N PRO A 18 -5.86 -24.51 18.15
CA PRO A 18 -6.94 -23.65 17.63
C PRO A 18 -8.09 -23.47 18.63
N PHE A 19 -8.33 -24.44 19.52
CA PHE A 19 -9.44 -24.43 20.49
C PHE A 19 -9.15 -23.58 21.73
N MET A 20 -7.87 -23.31 22.03
CA MET A 20 -7.47 -22.36 23.08
C MET A 20 -7.62 -20.91 22.64
N GLY A 21 -7.89 -20.67 21.35
CA GLY A 21 -7.96 -19.35 20.75
C GLY A 21 -6.57 -18.71 20.73
N PHE A 22 -6.12 -18.26 19.57
CA PHE A 22 -5.21 -17.13 19.58
C PHE A 22 -6.00 -16.01 20.24
N ALA A 23 -5.77 -15.76 21.53
CA ALA A 23 -6.30 -14.59 22.20
C ALA A 23 -5.84 -13.42 21.34
N ASN A 24 -6.76 -12.90 20.53
CA ASN A 24 -6.58 -11.71 19.73
C ASN A 24 -6.37 -10.60 20.74
N SER A 25 -5.13 -10.47 21.20
CA SER A 25 -4.62 -9.31 21.88
C SER A 25 -4.57 -8.24 20.80
N LYS A 26 -5.74 -7.74 20.42
CA LYS A 26 -5.88 -6.45 19.77
C LYS A 26 -5.45 -5.47 20.85
N LYS A 27 -4.13 -5.30 21.02
CA LYS A 27 -3.60 -4.10 21.66
C LYS A 27 -4.28 -2.96 20.92
N ALA A 28 -5.10 -2.19 21.63
CA ALA A 28 -5.66 -0.97 21.08
C ALA A 28 -4.48 -0.20 20.51
N LEU A 29 -4.46 -0.02 19.18
CA LEU A 29 -3.44 0.80 18.57
C LEU A 29 -3.56 2.18 19.22
N PRO A 30 -2.42 2.82 19.58
CA PRO A 30 -2.46 4.16 20.12
C PRO A 30 -3.28 5.03 19.17
N GLN A 31 -4.29 5.72 19.70
CA GLN A 31 -5.15 6.57 18.88
C GLN A 31 -4.29 7.66 18.26
N LYS A 32 -4.41 7.84 16.94
CA LYS A 32 -3.72 8.91 16.23
C LYS A 32 -4.22 10.26 16.78
N PRO A 33 -3.33 11.26 16.98
CA PRO A 33 -3.75 12.61 17.34
C PRO A 33 -4.73 13.18 16.31
N ALA A 34 -5.63 14.08 16.75
CA ALA A 34 -6.67 14.66 15.89
C ALA A 34 -6.10 15.29 14.60
N TRP A 35 -4.99 16.03 14.70
CA TRP A 35 -4.37 16.68 13.55
C TRP A 35 -3.86 15.69 12.49
N ILE A 36 -3.45 14.47 12.86
CA ILE A 36 -3.08 13.42 11.90
C ILE A 36 -4.32 12.93 11.15
N LEU A 37 -5.45 12.76 11.86
CA LEU A 37 -6.72 12.38 11.23
C LEU A 37 -7.18 13.43 10.22
N ASP A 38 -6.98 14.70 10.53
CA ASP A 38 -7.29 15.80 9.61
C ASP A 38 -6.38 15.79 8.37
N LEU A 39 -5.08 15.49 8.53
CA LEU A 39 -4.17 15.32 7.40
C LEU A 39 -4.54 14.12 6.52
N ILE A 40 -4.98 13.00 7.11
CA ILE A 40 -5.46 11.84 6.34
C ILE A 40 -6.70 12.24 5.51
N ARG A 41 -7.65 12.97 6.11
CA ARG A 41 -8.84 13.46 5.39
C ARG A 41 -8.48 14.44 4.27
N LEU A 42 -7.49 15.30 4.49
CA LEU A 42 -6.99 16.22 3.48
C LEU A 42 -6.32 15.47 2.32
N ASN A 43 -5.55 14.41 2.62
CA ASN A 43 -4.95 13.53 1.63
C ASN A 43 -6.03 12.85 0.78
N ASP A 44 -7.06 12.29 1.42
CA ASP A 44 -8.20 11.66 0.73
C ASP A 44 -8.94 12.66 -0.17
N LYS A 45 -9.14 13.89 0.32
CA LYS A 45 -9.74 14.97 -0.47
C LYS A 45 -8.92 15.29 -1.73
N GLN A 46 -7.60 15.29 -1.63
CA GLN A 46 -6.73 15.53 -2.78
C GLN A 46 -6.86 14.44 -3.85
N ILE A 47 -7.09 13.19 -3.44
CA ILE A 47 -7.38 12.07 -4.36
C ILE A 47 -8.76 12.25 -5.00
N SER A 48 -9.79 12.62 -4.23
CA SER A 48 -11.15 12.78 -4.77
C SER A 48 -11.29 13.97 -5.72
N ASP A 49 -10.58 15.07 -5.43
CA ASP A 49 -10.64 16.29 -6.24
C ASP A 49 -9.89 16.14 -7.58
N ASN A 50 -8.91 15.23 -7.65
CA ASN A 50 -8.14 14.94 -8.85
C ASN A 50 -8.26 13.45 -9.24
N PRO A 51 -9.39 13.03 -9.83
CA PRO A 51 -9.62 11.63 -10.18
C PRO A 51 -8.63 11.16 -11.24
N ASN A 52 -7.61 10.44 -10.78
CA ASN A 52 -6.62 9.65 -11.51
C ASN A 52 -5.98 10.36 -12.73
N PRO A 53 -4.96 11.21 -12.51
CA PRO A 53 -4.21 11.86 -13.60
C PRO A 53 -3.23 10.91 -14.32
N GLN A 54 -3.28 9.61 -14.02
CA GLN A 54 -2.36 8.61 -14.56
C GLN A 54 -2.62 8.34 -16.04
N ILE A 55 -1.56 8.18 -16.82
CA ILE A 55 -1.64 7.69 -18.19
C ILE A 55 -2.06 6.22 -18.15
N ILE A 56 -3.24 5.90 -18.69
CA ILE A 56 -3.81 4.54 -18.72
C ILE A 56 -3.76 3.87 -20.11
N ASP A 57 -3.31 4.59 -21.13
CA ASP A 57 -3.20 4.04 -22.48
C ASP A 57 -2.10 2.98 -22.55
N SER A 58 -2.50 1.74 -22.80
CA SER A 58 -1.60 0.59 -22.93
C SER A 58 -0.56 0.70 -24.05
N GLN A 59 -0.80 1.55 -25.05
CA GLN A 59 0.11 1.76 -26.17
C GLN A 59 1.12 2.90 -25.92
N SER A 60 0.95 3.66 -24.84
CA SER A 60 1.88 4.73 -24.47
C SER A 60 3.17 4.17 -23.87
N SER A 61 4.31 4.71 -24.28
CA SER A 61 5.60 4.46 -23.60
C SER A 61 5.55 4.85 -22.12
N ASP A 62 4.72 5.86 -21.81
CA ASP A 62 4.60 6.49 -20.50
C ASP A 62 3.41 5.92 -19.71
N LEU A 63 2.91 4.73 -20.06
CA LEU A 63 1.88 4.03 -19.29
C LEU A 63 2.26 3.98 -17.81
N GLY A 64 1.36 4.48 -16.95
CA GLY A 64 1.55 4.55 -15.50
C GLY A 64 2.15 5.87 -15.00
N ALA A 65 2.66 6.72 -15.88
CA ALA A 65 3.19 8.03 -15.50
C ALA A 65 2.09 9.03 -15.11
N ILE A 66 2.49 10.07 -14.40
CA ILE A 66 1.67 11.23 -14.07
C ILE A 66 2.29 12.45 -14.75
N ARG A 67 1.44 13.27 -15.36
CA ARG A 67 1.87 14.53 -15.98
C ARG A 67 2.01 15.63 -14.94
N ASP A 68 3.01 16.49 -15.08
CA ASP A 68 3.12 17.74 -14.34
C ASP A 68 2.10 18.80 -14.84
N GLY A 69 2.23 20.01 -14.31
CA GLY A 69 1.41 21.16 -14.70
C GLY A 69 1.57 21.60 -16.16
N ASP A 70 2.67 21.23 -16.82
CA ASP A 70 2.91 21.49 -18.24
C ASP A 70 2.44 20.33 -19.13
N GLY A 71 1.90 19.27 -18.53
CA GLY A 71 1.39 18.10 -19.25
C GLY A 71 2.46 17.07 -19.59
N ILE A 72 3.66 17.16 -19.03
CA ILE A 72 4.80 16.29 -19.34
C ILE A 72 4.86 15.15 -18.31
N PRO A 73 4.87 13.87 -18.73
CA PRO A 73 5.06 12.75 -17.81
C PRO A 73 6.46 12.76 -17.20
N ASN A 74 6.56 12.67 -15.88
CA ASN A 74 7.85 12.68 -15.19
C ASN A 74 7.84 11.89 -13.87
N ALA A 75 9.02 11.50 -13.43
CA ALA A 75 9.20 10.70 -12.23
C ALA A 75 8.80 11.43 -10.94
N LEU A 76 9.10 12.74 -10.84
CA LEU A 76 8.76 13.55 -9.67
C LEU A 76 7.25 13.54 -9.37
N SER A 77 6.45 13.82 -10.40
CA SER A 77 4.98 13.85 -10.31
C SER A 77 4.43 12.47 -9.99
N THR A 78 4.95 11.44 -10.66
CA THR A 78 4.55 10.05 -10.39
C THR A 78 4.88 9.62 -8.96
N GLY A 79 6.09 9.90 -8.47
CA GLY A 79 6.49 9.59 -7.09
C GLY A 79 5.64 10.32 -6.05
N GLY A 80 5.28 11.58 -6.32
CA GLY A 80 4.37 12.36 -5.47
C GLY A 80 3.00 11.72 -5.34
N TYR A 81 2.37 11.33 -6.45
CA TYR A 81 1.07 10.66 -6.43
C TYR A 81 1.12 9.24 -5.84
N ILE A 82 2.20 8.47 -6.08
CA ILE A 82 2.39 7.18 -5.42
C ILE A 82 2.42 7.36 -3.90
N SER A 83 3.12 8.37 -3.40
CA SER A 83 3.19 8.66 -1.97
C SER A 83 1.82 9.03 -1.41
N LEU A 84 1.07 9.90 -2.10
CA LEU A 84 -0.30 10.28 -1.78
C LEU A 84 -1.22 9.05 -1.66
N TRP A 85 -1.19 8.16 -2.67
CA TRP A 85 -2.00 6.95 -2.68
C TRP A 85 -1.55 5.94 -1.62
N ALA A 86 -0.25 5.79 -1.39
CA ALA A 86 0.33 4.89 -0.39
C ALA A 86 -0.13 5.25 1.03
N ILE A 87 -0.20 6.54 1.35
CA ILE A 87 -0.76 7.02 2.62
C ILE A 87 -2.21 6.56 2.77
N SER A 88 -3.05 6.80 1.75
CA SER A 88 -4.47 6.48 1.84
C SER A 88 -4.75 4.97 1.88
N VAL A 89 -4.01 4.12 1.15
CA VAL A 89 -4.24 2.66 1.20
C VAL A 89 -3.75 2.02 2.49
N SER A 90 -2.79 2.64 3.19
CA SER A 90 -2.20 2.08 4.41
C SER A 90 -2.84 2.56 5.71
N CYS A 91 -3.54 3.70 5.69
CA CYS A 91 -4.18 4.27 6.89
C CYS A 91 -5.62 3.76 7.08
N PRO A 92 -5.94 3.05 8.18
CA PRO A 92 -7.30 2.53 8.45
C PRO A 92 -8.41 3.58 8.50
N GLU A 93 -8.07 4.83 8.80
CA GLU A 93 -8.99 5.96 8.90
C GLU A 93 -9.27 6.63 7.56
N SER A 94 -8.51 6.30 6.51
CA SER A 94 -8.74 6.80 5.16
C SER A 94 -9.92 6.08 4.51
N ILE A 95 -10.67 6.80 3.68
CA ILE A 95 -11.79 6.23 2.91
C ILE A 95 -11.31 5.25 1.82
N TYR A 96 -10.02 5.27 1.50
CA TYR A 96 -9.39 4.38 0.52
C TYR A 96 -8.53 3.29 1.18
N TYR A 97 -8.69 3.05 2.48
CA TYR A 97 -7.97 1.99 3.18
C TYR A 97 -8.11 0.65 2.45
N ALA A 98 -6.98 0.02 2.16
CA ALA A 98 -6.91 -1.24 1.40
C ALA A 98 -7.60 -1.21 0.01
N SER A 99 -7.71 -0.04 -0.64
CA SER A 99 -8.28 0.10 -1.98
C SER A 99 -7.44 -0.62 -3.04
N SER A 100 -8.03 -1.65 -3.67
CA SER A 100 -7.40 -2.38 -4.79
C SER A 100 -7.14 -1.47 -6.00
N ASN A 101 -8.00 -0.50 -6.23
CA ASN A 101 -7.87 0.41 -7.38
C ASN A 101 -6.65 1.31 -7.21
N LEU A 102 -6.45 1.90 -6.02
CA LEU A 102 -5.26 2.70 -5.75
C LEU A 102 -3.99 1.85 -5.75
N LEU A 103 -4.05 0.60 -5.26
CA LEU A 103 -2.91 -0.33 -5.34
C LEU A 103 -2.51 -0.61 -6.79
N GLN A 104 -3.46 -0.81 -7.70
CA GLN A 104 -3.16 -0.97 -9.14
C GLN A 104 -2.55 0.31 -9.74
N SER A 105 -3.01 1.49 -9.33
CA SER A 105 -2.41 2.75 -9.75
C SER A 105 -0.98 2.92 -9.24
N ILE A 106 -0.72 2.54 -7.98
CA ILE A 106 0.63 2.50 -7.39
C ILE A 106 1.53 1.57 -8.18
N GLU A 107 1.07 0.35 -8.50
CA GLU A 107 1.83 -0.63 -9.27
C GLU A 107 2.24 -0.08 -10.64
N LYS A 108 1.30 0.49 -11.39
CA LYS A 108 1.57 1.10 -12.70
C LYS A 108 2.57 2.25 -12.59
N GLY A 109 2.43 3.09 -11.57
CA GLY A 109 3.37 4.19 -11.31
C GLY A 109 4.77 3.67 -11.01
N ALA A 110 4.89 2.66 -10.15
CA ALA A 110 6.16 2.04 -9.82
C ALA A 110 6.81 1.39 -11.05
N GLN A 111 6.04 0.74 -11.92
CA GLN A 111 6.52 0.19 -13.18
C GLN A 111 7.06 1.28 -14.12
N TYR A 112 6.40 2.44 -14.19
CA TYR A 112 6.92 3.59 -14.92
C TYR A 112 8.23 4.10 -14.31
N LEU A 113 8.30 4.26 -12.98
CA LEU A 113 9.52 4.72 -12.31
C LEU A 113 10.71 3.79 -12.55
N THR A 114 10.50 2.47 -12.59
CA THR A 114 11.56 1.51 -12.94
C THR A 114 12.05 1.69 -14.38
N LYS A 115 11.19 2.11 -15.31
CA LYS A 115 11.59 2.42 -16.70
C LYS A 115 12.32 3.75 -16.81
N ALA A 116 11.91 4.73 -16.01
CA ALA A 116 12.53 6.06 -15.96
C ALA A 116 13.88 6.05 -15.22
N GLN A 117 14.16 5.00 -14.45
CA GLN A 117 15.39 4.85 -13.69
C GLN A 117 16.61 4.75 -14.62
N HIS A 118 17.66 5.50 -14.28
CA HIS A 118 18.97 5.43 -14.93
C HIS A 118 19.66 4.09 -14.65
N SER A 119 20.66 3.75 -15.47
CA SER A 119 21.43 2.51 -15.30
C SER A 119 22.16 2.42 -13.96
N ASP A 120 22.42 3.55 -13.30
CA ASP A 120 23.07 3.63 -11.97
C ASP A 120 22.07 3.54 -10.80
N GLY A 121 20.77 3.45 -11.09
CA GLY A 121 19.71 3.35 -10.10
C GLY A 121 19.12 4.69 -9.65
N THR A 122 19.61 5.83 -10.17
CA THR A 122 19.04 7.15 -9.89
C THR A 122 17.77 7.40 -10.70
N ILE A 123 16.94 8.35 -10.24
CA ILE A 123 15.70 8.78 -10.88
C ILE A 123 15.65 10.32 -10.80
N ASP A 124 15.43 10.99 -11.93
CA ASP A 124 15.31 12.45 -12.10
C ASP A 124 13.93 12.91 -12.57
#